data_AF-A0A0M7HLA0-F1
#
_entry.id   AF-A0A0M7HLA0-F1
#
_cell.length_a   1.000
_cell.length_b   1.000
_cell.length_c   1.000
_cell.angle_alpha   90.00
_cell.angle_beta   90.00
_cell.angle_gamma   90.00
#
_symmetry.space_group_name_H-M   'P 1'
#
loop_
_entity.id
_entity.type
_entity.pdbx_description
1 polymer ?
#
loop_
_entity_poly.entity_id
_entity_poly.type
_entity_poly.pdbx_seq_one_letter_code
_entity_poly.pdbx_strand_id
1 'polypeptide(L)' 'MALQVHGGLGYSEEYPIERIFRDTRGGMIPEGTTEIQTLIAGREILGINAIA' A
#
# COMPACT_ATOMS: atom_id res chain seq x y z
N MET A 1 -6.11 10.36 0.21
CA MET A 1 -6.91 11.60 0.32
C MET A 1 -6.52 12.67 -0.69
N ALA A 2 -5.23 12.85 -1.00
CA ALA A 2 -4.82 13.93 -1.90
C ALA A 2 -5.39 13.84 -3.33
N LEU A 3 -5.46 12.64 -3.94
CA LEU A 3 -6.08 12.42 -5.27
C LEU A 3 -7.53 12.92 -5.33
N GLN A 4 -8.33 12.54 -4.32
CA GLN A 4 -9.73 12.93 -4.23
C GLN A 4 -9.90 14.44 -4.05
N VAL A 5 -9.02 15.10 -3.30
CA VAL A 5 -9.04 16.56 -3.11
C VAL A 5 -8.79 17.30 -4.43
N HIS A 6 -7.95 16.75 -5.31
CA HIS A 6 -7.66 17.34 -6.62
C HIS A 6 -8.72 16.99 -7.68
N GLY A 7 -9.71 16.13 -7.36
CA GLY A 7 -10.73 15.69 -8.29
C GLY A 7 -10.13 15.13 -9.58
N GLY A 8 -10.70 15.51 -10.73
CA GLY A 8 -10.22 15.06 -12.04
C GLY A 8 -8.76 15.45 -12.34
N LEU A 9 -8.29 16.60 -11.86
CA LEU A 9 -6.90 17.04 -12.02
C LEU A 9 -5.91 16.13 -11.28
N GLY A 10 -6.38 15.43 -10.24
CA GLY A 10 -5.57 14.46 -9.51
C GLY A 10 -5.13 13.26 -10.35
N TYR A 11 -5.77 13.02 -11.50
CA TYR A 11 -5.40 11.97 -12.46
C TYR A 11 -4.59 12.49 -13.65
N SER A 12 -4.38 13.81 -13.74
CA SER A 12 -3.56 14.42 -14.79
C SER A 12 -2.08 14.21 -14.50
N GLU A 13 -1.27 14.06 -15.56
CA GLU A 13 0.20 14.07 -15.46
C GLU A 13 0.78 15.45 -15.10
N GLU A 14 -0.05 16.49 -15.11
CA GLU A 14 0.32 17.86 -14.71
C GLU A 14 0.72 17.95 -13.22
N TYR A 15 0.17 17.05 -12.38
CA TYR A 15 0.53 16.94 -10.97
C TYR A 15 1.15 15.55 -10.70
N PRO A 16 2.23 15.44 -9.90
CA PRO A 16 2.90 14.16 -9.66
C PRO A 16 2.09 13.15 -8.83
N ILE A 17 0.90 13.56 -8.38
CA ILE A 17 0.10 12.86 -7.39
C ILE A 17 -0.45 11.53 -7.88
N GLU A 18 -0.80 11.45 -9.16
CA GLU A 18 -1.23 10.20 -9.79
C GLU A 18 -0.10 9.17 -9.73
N ARG A 19 1.15 9.60 -10.02
CA ARG A 19 2.32 8.72 -10.09
C ARG A 19 2.65 8.20 -8.72
N ILE A 20 2.68 9.10 -7.74
CA ILE A 20 2.91 8.74 -6.35
C ILE A 20 1.88 7.72 -5.88
N PHE A 21 0.60 7.91 -6.20
CA PHE A 21 -0.45 6.95 -5.83
C PHE A 21 -0.26 5.59 -6.51
N ARG A 22 0.06 5.57 -7.80
CA ARG A 22 0.32 4.33 -8.54
C ARG A 22 1.50 3.58 -7.97
N ASP A 23 2.62 4.27 -7.75
CA ASP A 23 3.87 3.68 -7.28
C ASP A 23 3.71 3.15 -5.84
N THR A 24 3.05 3.90 -4.97
CA THR A 24 2.74 3.45 -3.60
C THR A 24 1.80 2.25 -3.59
N ARG A 25 0.81 2.18 -4.50
CA ARG A 25 -0.03 0.99 -4.62
C ARG A 25 0.73 -0.22 -5.14
N GLY A 26 1.62 -0.04 -6.12
CA GLY A 26 2.51 -1.11 -6.59
C GLY A 26 3.47 -1.60 -5.50
N GLY A 27 3.97 -0.68 -4.67
CA GLY A 27 4.92 -0.97 -3.59
C GLY A 27 4.37 -1.81 -2.44
N MET A 28 3.07 -2.14 -2.42
CA MET A 28 2.48 -3.03 -1.41
C MET A 28 2.62 -4.52 -1.72
N ILE A 29 3.15 -4.88 -2.89
CA ILE A 29 3.37 -6.27 -3.32
C ILE A 29 4.81 -6.72 -3.08
N PRO A 30 5.85 -5.99 -3.53
CA PRO A 30 7.23 -6.38 -3.29
C PRO A 30 7.55 -6.33 -1.79
N GLU A 31 8.55 -7.11 -1.38
CA GLU A 31 8.99 -7.20 0.02
C GLU A 31 7.92 -7.71 1.01
N GLY A 32 6.91 -8.41 0.49
CA GLY A 32 5.83 -9.01 1.26
C GLY A 32 4.56 -8.16 1.20
N THR A 33 3.45 -8.82 0.88
CA THR A 33 2.16 -8.13 0.80
C THR A 33 1.70 -7.65 2.17
N THR A 34 0.77 -6.69 2.19
CA THR A 34 0.14 -6.20 3.42
C THR A 34 -0.39 -7.35 4.30
N GLU A 35 -0.96 -8.37 3.67
CA GLU A 35 -1.49 -9.57 4.34
C GLU A 35 -0.36 -10.39 4.98
N ILE A 36 0.71 -10.67 4.23
CA ILE A 36 1.87 -11.40 4.76
C ILE A 36 2.52 -10.64 5.92
N GLN A 37 2.71 -9.33 5.79
CA GLN A 37 3.25 -8.49 6.87
C GLN A 37 2.35 -8.50 8.10
N THR A 38 1.03 -8.51 7.92
CA THR A 38 0.07 -8.65 9.02
C THR A 38 0.21 -10.00 9.73
N LEU A 39 0.39 -11.10 8.99
CA LEU A 39 0.61 -12.43 9.57
C LEU A 39 1.96 -12.53 10.29
N ILE A 40 3.02 -11.89 9.78
CA ILE A 40 4.32 -11.81 10.44
C ILE A 40 4.19 -11.08 11.78
N ALA A 41 3.59 -9.89 11.78
CA ALA A 41 3.34 -9.12 13.00
C ALA A 41 2.45 -9.90 13.99
N GLY A 42 1.40 -10.56 13.48
CA GLY A 42 0.54 -11.42 14.29
C GLY A 42 1.28 -12.57 14.97
N ARG A 43 2.20 -13.23 14.26
CA ARG A 43 3.07 -14.28 14.82
C ARG A 43 3.98 -13.73 15.90
N GLU A 44 4.57 -12.55 15.71
CA GLU A 44 5.47 -11.93 16.69
C GLU A 44 4.73 -11.53 17.97
N ILE A 45 3.49 -11.07 17.85
CA ILE A 45 2.68 -10.62 18.99
C ILE A 45 2.05 -11.80 19.73
N LEU A 46 1.53 -12.81 19.01
CA LEU A 46 0.71 -13.88 19.59
C LEU A 46 1.47 -15.20 19.79
N GLY A 47 2.64 -15.37 19.16
CA GLY A 47 3.40 -16.63 19.17
C GLY A 47 2.77 -17.76 18.34
N ILE A 48 1.70 -17.47 17.61
CA ILE A 48 0.96 -18.45 16.79
C ILE A 48 1.37 -18.25 15.33
N ASN A 49 1.79 -19.34 14.67
CA ASN A 49 2.14 -19.29 13.25
C ASN A 49 0.91 -19.54 12.37
N ALA A 50 0.63 -18.60 11.46
CA ALA A 50 -0.46 -18.65 10.49
C ALA A 50 0.04 -18.59 9.01
N ILE A 51 1.34 -18.79 8.78
CA ILE A 51 2.00 -18.78 7.45
C ILE A 51 2.38 -20.22 7.02
N ALA A 52 1.74 -21.23 7.62
CA ALA A 52 2.02 -22.64 7.36
C ALA A 52 1.05 -23.24 6.32
#